data_AF-A0A7S7W997-F1
#
_entry.id   AF-A0A7S7W997-F1
#
_cell.length_a   1.000
_cell.length_b   1.000
_cell.length_c   1.000
_cell.angle_alpha   90.00
_cell.angle_beta   90.00
_cell.angle_gamma   90.00
#
_symmetry.space_group_name_H-M   'P 1'
#
loop_
_entity.id
_entity.type
_entity.pdbx_description
1 polymer ?
#
loop_
_entity_poly.entity_id
_entity_poly.type
_entity_poly.pdbx_seq_one_letter_code
_entity_poly.pdbx_strand_id
1 'polypeptide(L)'
;MPYQERSEMWREGPTWRTTIEAWRIKVGNVFEKDTRMGDNSPIRGWPMRWRASLPALSVQRGAFLQTDGKRIGNEGFFVESTVLTGTSPEACIMNEESFGRSRQIIAFKSYDEVAEEANRRLVPSGPTA
;
A
#
# COMPACT_ATOMS: atom_id res chain seq x y z
N MET A 1 -1.65 -8.74 23.43
CA MET A 1 -1.29 -9.13 22.06
C MET A 1 -0.76 -7.91 21.30
N PRO A 2 0.56 -7.80 21.17
CA PRO A 2 1.26 -6.84 20.32
C PRO A 2 0.71 -6.79 18.88
N TYR A 3 0.89 -5.64 18.22
CA TYR A 3 0.37 -5.37 16.87
C TYR A 3 0.89 -6.38 15.82
N GLN A 4 2.15 -6.78 15.92
CA GLN A 4 2.79 -7.73 15.01
C GLN A 4 2.16 -9.13 15.10
N GLU A 5 1.95 -9.66 16.30
CA GLU A 5 1.25 -10.95 16.49
C GLU A 5 -0.16 -10.91 15.90
N ARG A 6 -0.87 -9.76 15.98
CA ARG A 6 -2.22 -9.63 15.41
C ARG A 6 -2.19 -9.70 13.91
N SER A 7 -1.21 -9.06 13.29
CA SER A 7 -1.01 -9.12 11.85
C SER A 7 -0.64 -10.52 11.38
N GLU A 8 -0.01 -11.35 12.22
CA GLU A 8 0.35 -12.73 11.91
C GLU A 8 -0.84 -13.69 11.97
N MET A 9 -1.70 -13.57 12.97
CA MET A 9 -2.83 -14.48 13.19
C MET A 9 -3.82 -14.54 12.00
N TRP A 10 -3.98 -13.45 11.26
CA TRP A 10 -4.93 -13.37 10.13
C TRP A 10 -4.28 -13.64 8.76
N ARG A 11 -2.95 -13.85 8.68
CA ARG A 11 -2.23 -14.07 7.41
C ARG A 11 -2.60 -15.36 6.68
N GLU A 12 -3.04 -16.37 7.42
CA GLU A 12 -3.31 -17.69 6.86
C GLU A 12 -4.79 -17.91 6.50
N GLY A 13 -5.65 -16.95 6.85
CA GLY A 13 -7.09 -17.03 6.56
C GLY A 13 -7.42 -16.84 5.06
N PRO A 14 -8.43 -17.54 4.52
CA PRO A 14 -8.79 -17.49 3.11
C PRO A 14 -9.19 -16.09 2.62
N THR A 15 -9.83 -15.28 3.47
CA THR A 15 -10.22 -13.89 3.16
C THR A 15 -8.99 -13.01 2.90
N TRP A 16 -7.90 -13.24 3.63
CA TRP A 16 -6.68 -12.44 3.53
C TRP A 16 -5.90 -12.74 2.25
N ARG A 17 -5.71 -14.03 1.95
CA ARG A 17 -5.07 -14.47 0.71
C ARG A 17 -5.84 -13.97 -0.50
N THR A 18 -7.17 -14.10 -0.51
CA THR A 18 -8.01 -13.61 -1.61
C THR A 18 -7.85 -12.10 -1.82
N THR A 19 -7.78 -11.33 -0.72
CA THR A 19 -7.56 -9.89 -0.80
C THR A 19 -6.19 -9.56 -1.40
N ILE A 20 -5.13 -10.22 -0.95
CA ILE A 20 -3.78 -10.01 -1.50
C ILE A 20 -3.71 -10.40 -2.99
N GLU A 21 -4.29 -11.55 -3.36
CA GLU A 21 -4.30 -12.03 -4.75
C GLU A 21 -5.11 -11.09 -5.67
N ALA A 22 -6.22 -10.53 -5.19
CA ALA A 22 -7.00 -9.55 -5.96
C ALA A 22 -6.18 -8.29 -6.31
N TRP A 23 -5.13 -7.99 -5.55
CA TRP A 23 -4.23 -6.87 -5.80
C TRP A 23 -3.13 -7.19 -6.84
N ARG A 24 -2.97 -8.45 -7.26
CA ARG A 24 -2.04 -8.87 -8.34
C ARG A 24 -2.64 -8.63 -9.73
N ILE A 25 -2.81 -7.36 -10.05
CA ILE A 25 -3.31 -6.92 -11.36
C ILE A 25 -2.19 -6.78 -12.38
N LYS A 26 -2.46 -7.14 -13.66
CA LYS A 26 -1.49 -6.95 -14.75
C LYS A 26 -1.27 -5.46 -15.00
N VAL A 27 -0.05 -5.02 -14.72
CA VAL A 27 0.45 -3.67 -15.00
C VAL A 27 1.18 -3.69 -16.34
N GLY A 28 0.91 -2.71 -17.19
CA GLY A 28 1.52 -2.68 -18.51
C GLY A 28 1.06 -1.49 -19.35
N ASN A 29 1.42 -1.53 -20.63
CA ASN A 29 1.02 -0.52 -21.59
C ASN A 29 -0.51 -0.46 -21.69
N VAL A 30 -1.09 0.74 -21.58
CA VAL A 30 -2.55 0.96 -21.62
C VAL A 30 -3.19 0.56 -22.95
N PHE A 31 -2.41 0.43 -24.02
CA PHE A 31 -2.89 -0.04 -25.33
C PHE A 31 -2.96 -1.58 -25.45
N GLU A 32 -2.40 -2.33 -24.50
CA GLU A 32 -2.55 -3.80 -24.48
C GLU A 32 -3.91 -4.21 -23.90
N LYS A 33 -4.60 -5.12 -24.58
CA LYS A 33 -5.94 -5.62 -24.18
C LYS A 33 -6.00 -6.24 -22.77
N ASP A 34 -4.89 -6.82 -22.33
CA ASP A 34 -4.79 -7.56 -21.07
C ASP A 34 -4.28 -6.68 -19.92
N THR A 35 -3.85 -5.45 -20.22
CA THR A 35 -3.46 -4.48 -19.19
C THR A 35 -4.68 -4.10 -18.39
N ARG A 36 -4.55 -4.16 -17.05
CA ARG A 36 -5.58 -3.72 -16.12
C ARG A 36 -5.24 -2.41 -15.45
N MET A 37 -3.98 -1.98 -15.53
CA MET A 37 -3.55 -0.69 -15.02
C MET A 37 -2.28 -0.19 -15.72
N GLY A 38 -2.25 1.10 -16.08
CA GLY A 38 -1.19 1.75 -16.88
C GLY A 38 0.15 1.90 -16.16
N ASP A 39 0.97 2.87 -16.51
CA ASP A 39 2.20 3.18 -15.76
C ASP A 39 1.91 4.13 -14.58
N ASN A 40 2.90 4.34 -13.70
CA ASN A 40 2.86 5.40 -12.69
C ASN A 40 3.55 6.67 -13.23
N SER A 41 3.16 7.12 -14.44
CA SER A 41 3.73 8.30 -15.09
C SER A 41 3.84 9.58 -14.23
N PRO A 42 3.01 9.86 -13.20
CA PRO A 42 3.24 11.04 -12.38
C PRO A 42 4.46 10.96 -11.42
N ILE A 43 5.36 9.97 -11.51
CA ILE A 43 6.64 9.92 -10.74
C ILE A 43 7.66 11.02 -11.15
N ARG A 44 7.27 12.00 -11.96
CA ARG A 44 8.12 13.16 -12.30
C ARG A 44 8.07 14.22 -11.17
N GLY A 45 9.01 14.13 -10.24
CA GLY A 45 9.24 15.16 -9.21
C GLY A 45 9.67 14.58 -7.86
N TRP A 46 10.30 15.41 -7.03
CA TRP A 46 10.76 15.03 -5.69
C TRP A 46 9.62 14.43 -4.80
N PRO A 47 8.41 15.02 -4.74
CA PRO A 47 7.35 14.49 -3.88
C PRO A 47 6.91 13.08 -4.26
N MET A 48 6.86 12.77 -5.57
CA MET A 48 6.39 11.46 -6.01
C MET A 48 7.46 10.37 -5.87
N ARG A 49 8.75 10.72 -6.02
CA ARG A 49 9.87 9.79 -5.72
C ARG A 49 9.91 9.41 -4.25
N TRP A 50 9.69 10.39 -3.37
CA TRP A 50 9.55 10.14 -1.93
C TRP A 50 8.36 9.22 -1.63
N ARG A 51 7.19 9.53 -2.18
CA ARG A 51 6.00 8.68 -1.99
C ARG A 51 6.19 7.25 -2.50
N ALA A 52 6.91 7.07 -3.62
CA ALA A 52 7.26 5.75 -4.14
C ALA A 52 8.26 4.98 -3.27
N SER A 53 9.03 5.63 -2.39
CA SER A 53 9.96 4.95 -1.47
C SER A 53 9.31 4.53 -0.15
N LEU A 54 8.13 5.07 0.18
CA LEU A 54 7.40 4.75 1.42
C LEU A 54 7.21 3.24 1.66
N PRO A 55 6.93 2.40 0.65
CA PRO A 55 6.81 0.96 0.87
C PRO A 55 8.11 0.32 1.37
N ALA A 56 9.24 0.66 0.74
CA ALA A 56 10.55 0.15 1.13
C ALA A 56 10.94 0.61 2.54
N LEU A 57 10.68 1.88 2.88
CA LEU A 57 10.89 2.42 4.23
C LEU A 57 10.02 1.73 5.28
N SER A 58 8.81 1.32 4.90
CA SER A 58 7.91 0.60 5.81
C SER A 58 8.41 -0.80 6.11
N VAL A 59 8.97 -1.49 5.10
CA VAL A 59 9.63 -2.79 5.30
C VAL A 59 10.85 -2.66 6.21
N GLN A 60 11.66 -1.60 6.05
CA GLN A 60 12.78 -1.31 6.98
C GLN A 60 12.33 -1.09 8.43
N ARG A 61 11.07 -0.67 8.64
CA ARG A 61 10.45 -0.50 9.97
C ARG A 61 9.66 -1.73 10.45
N GLY A 62 9.84 -2.88 9.80
CA GLY A 62 9.22 -4.15 10.22
C GLY A 62 7.84 -4.43 9.64
N ALA A 63 7.39 -3.66 8.65
CA ALA A 63 6.23 -4.05 7.85
C ALA A 63 6.56 -5.25 6.97
N PHE A 64 5.55 -6.04 6.67
CA PHE A 64 5.68 -7.25 5.87
C PHE A 64 5.14 -7.01 4.47
N LEU A 65 6.00 -7.24 3.50
CA LEU A 65 5.67 -7.18 2.09
C LEU A 65 4.93 -8.46 1.66
N GLN A 66 3.70 -8.32 1.17
CA GLN A 66 2.88 -9.46 0.72
C GLN A 66 2.93 -9.66 -0.80
N THR A 67 3.32 -8.63 -1.56
CA THR A 67 3.49 -8.68 -3.01
C THR A 67 4.79 -8.00 -3.40
N ASP A 68 5.40 -8.46 -4.49
CA ASP A 68 6.77 -8.09 -4.85
C ASP A 68 7.02 -6.57 -4.97
N GLY A 69 6.04 -5.80 -5.45
CA GLY A 69 6.13 -4.33 -5.47
C GLY A 69 7.30 -3.79 -6.29
N LYS A 70 7.82 -4.60 -7.22
CA LYS A 70 9.06 -4.31 -7.97
C LYS A 70 8.77 -3.44 -9.18
N ARG A 71 9.83 -2.77 -9.65
CA ARG A 71 9.80 -2.13 -10.97
C ARG A 71 9.64 -3.20 -12.05
N ILE A 72 8.77 -2.93 -13.01
CA ILE A 72 8.54 -3.80 -14.17
C ILE A 72 9.32 -3.21 -15.35
N GLY A 73 10.30 -3.98 -15.86
CA GLY A 73 11.13 -3.56 -16.98
C GLY A 73 12.01 -2.33 -16.72
N ASN A 74 12.61 -1.80 -17.77
CA ASN A 74 13.52 -0.66 -17.75
C ASN A 74 12.91 0.61 -18.36
N GLU A 75 11.89 0.50 -19.20
CA GLU A 75 11.19 1.64 -19.82
C GLU A 75 9.93 2.07 -19.05
N GLY A 76 9.61 3.36 -19.08
CA GLY A 76 8.47 3.93 -18.35
C GLY A 76 8.61 3.89 -16.83
N PHE A 77 7.49 4.06 -16.12
CA PHE A 77 7.41 4.05 -14.66
C PHE A 77 6.44 2.96 -14.16
N PHE A 78 6.64 1.73 -14.62
CA PHE A 78 5.82 0.60 -14.19
C PHE A 78 6.34 0.02 -12.87
N VAL A 79 5.44 -0.11 -11.91
CA VAL A 79 5.71 -0.73 -10.61
C VAL A 79 4.55 -1.68 -10.32
N GLU A 80 4.86 -2.87 -9.83
CA GLU A 80 3.86 -3.83 -9.38
C GLU A 80 3.05 -3.28 -8.21
N SER A 81 1.84 -3.82 -8.04
CA SER A 81 1.07 -3.56 -6.84
C SER A 81 1.81 -4.08 -5.60
N THR A 82 1.89 -3.24 -4.59
CA THR A 82 2.51 -3.49 -3.29
C THR A 82 1.43 -3.58 -2.23
N VAL A 83 1.37 -4.70 -1.52
CA VAL A 83 0.52 -4.86 -0.33
C VAL A 83 1.41 -5.01 0.88
N LEU A 84 1.19 -4.16 1.88
CA LEU A 84 1.92 -4.15 3.14
C LEU A 84 1.00 -4.48 4.30
N THR A 85 1.53 -5.24 5.23
CA THR A 85 0.81 -5.69 6.42
C THR A 85 1.70 -5.59 7.63
N GLY A 86 1.13 -5.52 8.83
CA GLY A 86 1.95 -5.34 10.04
C GLY A 86 2.71 -4.02 10.05
N THR A 87 2.21 -3.00 9.35
CA THR A 87 2.76 -1.65 9.35
C THR A 87 2.40 -0.92 10.64
N SER A 88 3.39 -0.47 11.43
CA SER A 88 3.07 0.26 12.66
C SER A 88 2.36 1.60 12.35
N PRO A 89 1.47 2.09 13.25
CA PRO A 89 0.80 3.38 13.08
C PRO A 89 1.74 4.58 12.91
N GLU A 90 2.99 4.47 13.37
CA GLU A 90 4.03 5.49 13.28
C GLU A 90 4.82 5.45 11.96
N ALA A 91 4.60 4.42 11.12
CA ALA A 91 5.28 4.32 9.82
C ALA A 91 4.88 5.48 8.90
N CYS A 92 5.83 6.05 8.15
CA CYS A 92 5.55 7.16 7.23
C CYS A 92 4.43 6.82 6.23
N ILE A 93 4.30 5.57 5.78
CA ILE A 93 3.25 5.16 4.86
C ILE A 93 1.84 5.15 5.47
N MET A 94 1.73 5.04 6.79
CA MET A 94 0.47 5.23 7.53
C MET A 94 0.11 6.70 7.67
N ASN A 95 1.09 7.56 7.37
CA ASN A 95 1.08 8.95 7.74
C ASN A 95 1.08 9.92 6.56
N GLU A 96 1.54 9.46 5.42
CA GLU A 96 1.68 10.22 4.21
C GLU A 96 1.02 9.49 3.06
N GLU A 97 0.36 10.26 2.20
CA GLU A 97 -0.33 9.67 1.06
C GLU A 97 0.69 9.12 0.07
N SER A 98 0.67 7.80 -0.10
CA SER A 98 1.63 7.11 -0.97
C SER A 98 1.39 7.37 -2.46
N PHE A 99 0.20 7.79 -2.90
CA PHE A 99 -0.24 8.05 -4.30
C PHE A 99 0.14 7.00 -5.37
N GLY A 100 0.88 5.98 -4.98
CA GLY A 100 1.38 4.89 -5.80
C GLY A 100 0.60 3.63 -5.51
N ARG A 101 1.05 2.54 -6.11
CA ARG A 101 0.36 1.24 -6.04
C ARG A 101 0.67 0.51 -4.75
N SER A 102 0.63 1.20 -3.62
CA SER A 102 0.81 0.59 -2.31
C SER A 102 -0.47 0.64 -1.50
N ARG A 103 -0.86 -0.50 -0.94
CA ARG A 103 -1.95 -0.63 0.02
C ARG A 103 -1.43 -1.14 1.35
N GLN A 104 -1.93 -0.56 2.42
CA GLN A 104 -1.67 -1.01 3.78
C GLN A 104 -2.91 -1.73 4.25
N ILE A 105 -2.73 -2.91 4.84
CA ILE A 105 -3.82 -3.64 5.47
C ILE A 105 -3.47 -3.87 6.94
N ILE A 106 -4.39 -3.49 7.81
CA ILE A 106 -4.18 -3.41 9.25
C ILE A 106 -5.29 -4.14 9.96
N ALA A 107 -4.93 -4.90 10.99
CA ALA A 107 -5.86 -5.63 11.83
C ALA A 107 -6.15 -4.85 13.12
N PHE A 108 -7.45 -4.76 13.43
CA PHE A 108 -8.00 -4.15 14.64
C PHE A 108 -8.82 -5.17 15.41
N LYS A 109 -9.00 -4.95 16.71
CA LYS A 109 -9.78 -5.86 17.58
C LYS A 109 -11.25 -5.46 17.71
N SER A 110 -11.53 -4.18 17.59
CA SER A 110 -12.87 -3.62 17.71
C SER A 110 -13.12 -2.62 16.61
N TYR A 111 -14.40 -2.35 16.37
CA TYR A 111 -14.82 -1.29 15.48
C TYR A 111 -14.37 0.08 15.99
N ASP A 112 -14.38 0.31 17.31
CA ASP A 112 -13.96 1.58 17.90
C ASP A 112 -12.48 1.88 17.61
N GLU A 113 -11.59 0.88 17.71
CA GLU A 113 -10.18 1.04 17.31
C GLU A 113 -10.04 1.43 15.82
N VAL A 114 -10.90 0.89 14.95
CA VAL A 114 -10.92 1.27 13.51
C VAL A 114 -11.35 2.72 13.36
N ALA A 115 -12.41 3.13 14.04
CA ALA A 115 -12.94 4.49 13.94
C ALA A 115 -11.93 5.52 14.48
N GLU A 116 -11.26 5.23 15.59
CA GLU A 116 -10.20 6.07 16.14
C GLU A 116 -9.02 6.19 15.16
N GLU A 117 -8.52 5.08 14.61
CA GLU A 117 -7.38 5.10 13.69
C GLU A 117 -7.74 5.77 12.35
N ALA A 118 -8.94 5.53 11.81
CA ALA A 118 -9.41 6.15 10.58
C ALA A 118 -9.54 7.67 10.71
N ASN A 119 -9.94 8.16 11.89
CA ASN A 119 -10.08 9.58 12.19
C ASN A 119 -8.80 10.23 12.73
N ARG A 120 -7.73 9.46 12.98
CA ARG A 120 -6.45 9.96 13.50
C ARG A 120 -5.82 11.03 12.59
N ARG A 121 -6.17 11.06 11.30
CA ARG A 121 -5.75 12.10 10.36
C ARG A 121 -6.89 12.94 9.82
N LEU A 122 -6.84 14.23 10.15
CA LEU A 122 -7.52 15.29 9.41
C LEU A 122 -6.63 15.73 8.24
N VAL A 123 -6.60 14.96 7.16
CA VAL A 123 -6.29 15.54 5.84
C VAL A 123 -7.65 15.67 5.14
N PRO A 124 -8.16 16.89 4.91
CA PRO A 124 -9.38 17.06 4.13
C PRO A 124 -9.15 16.46 2.75
N SER A 125 -9.93 15.46 2.37
CA SER A 125 -9.81 14.75 1.09
C SER A 125 -10.42 15.53 -0.08
N GLY A 126 -10.49 16.86 -0.01
CA GLY A 126 -11.02 17.74 -1.04
C GLY A 126 -10.55 19.18 -0.89
N PRO A 127 -10.68 20.02 -1.92
CA PRO A 127 -10.37 21.44 -1.79
C PRO A 127 -11.25 22.02 -0.70
N THR A 128 -10.63 22.57 0.35
CA THR A 128 -11.29 23.50 1.25
C THR A 128 -11.75 24.69 0.41
N ALA A 129 -13.07 24.87 0.34
CA ALA A 129 -13.70 26.03 -0.27
C ALA A 129 -13.31 27.33 0.45
#